data_AF-M5G4Y9-F1
#
_entry.id   AF-M5G4Y9-F1
#
_cell.length_a   1.000
_cell.length_b   1.000
_cell.length_c   1.000
_cell.angle_alpha   90.00
_cell.angle_beta   90.00
_cell.angle_gamma   90.00
#
_symmetry.space_group_name_H-M   'P 1'
#
loop_
_entity.id
_entity.type
_entity.pdbx_description
1 polymer ?
#
loop_
_entity_poly.entity_id
_entity_poly.type
_entity_poly.pdbx_seq_one_letter_code
_entity_poly.pdbx_strand_id
1 'polypeptide(L)'
;MANDIRIQYAPLLALPRNQRLPSITATVCSLPQTRTRVEVLAFLYLQLRAHAREGSGRDASAVQALFLRECSAFLAQNEAAVSHIQFEAEDTHLLTPTIVSMSAALLQLQAHNLSLLPSLPSHLLLAISHSLNDPSALPLFTRLLATIPLSPSHAAPLLLLLSYISSLPSSPLLLLTSTSLSLSLLTSLLTHPHANSPALTSQILQHLSHFARVIWEEYAGVAGGFPQLLRVFYGCADVLSTSPPEAESCLRALIAQLKQAPTPSNASQEAYLFTLAETLLPILSPSLVYTNLLPLCIPALDNPAEKGAFEASHSLFLVILAMPKKGQAQMESTLNVQETVPYYISCLLKHLAETHLSPVQFRLAYTSLVQTCASLPPSLPSPSVSSLSNEGPTTTPEGKALAWFCVQQLLSALRDLTFLPKRELDYEYENEKVSALRETLVALVPVVPPSLLPHTLEGVEVYVLRPLRHPTHPTHAEQEQQEQEQKQERSPSDRQVLKTLFAVIRAVGEESRGEALGWFLGVVQRLGLGEEKEEVRARM
;
A
#
# COMPACT_ATOMS: atom_id res chain seq x y z
N MET A 1 30.63 22.63 -26.82
CA MET A 1 29.98 23.74 -26.10
C MET A 1 30.27 23.77 -24.60
N ALA A 2 29.87 22.80 -23.76
CA ALA A 2 30.11 22.90 -22.30
C ALA A 2 31.60 23.00 -21.91
N ASN A 3 32.50 22.32 -22.63
CA ASN A 3 33.94 22.45 -22.44
C ASN A 3 34.49 23.82 -22.90
N ASP A 4 33.90 24.42 -23.94
CA ASP A 4 34.33 25.71 -24.48
C ASP A 4 34.00 26.85 -23.51
N ILE A 5 32.82 26.81 -22.88
CA ILE A 5 32.41 27.78 -21.85
C ILE A 5 33.38 27.77 -20.66
N ARG A 6 33.78 26.59 -20.19
CA ARG A 6 34.72 26.48 -19.06
C ARG A 6 36.05 27.15 -19.38
N ILE A 7 36.62 26.85 -20.54
CA ILE A 7 37.92 27.37 -20.95
C ILE A 7 37.85 28.88 -21.19
N GLN A 8 36.80 29.34 -21.85
CA GLN A 8 36.67 30.73 -22.28
C GLN A 8 36.39 31.70 -21.12
N TYR A 9 35.62 31.28 -20.11
CA TYR A 9 35.16 32.18 -19.04
C TYR A 9 35.84 31.94 -17.68
N ALA A 10 36.65 30.88 -17.53
CA ALA A 10 37.48 30.69 -16.33
C ALA A 10 38.39 31.90 -15.99
N PRO A 11 38.99 32.63 -16.95
CA PRO A 11 39.81 33.80 -16.64
C PRO A 11 39.06 34.90 -15.87
N LEU A 12 37.73 35.02 -16.05
CA LEU A 12 36.93 36.00 -15.31
C LEU A 12 36.94 35.73 -13.80
N LEU A 13 37.04 34.46 -13.39
CA LEU A 13 37.10 34.08 -11.97
C LEU A 13 38.43 34.45 -11.32
N ALA A 14 39.52 34.49 -12.11
CA ALA A 14 40.86 34.85 -11.66
C ALA A 14 41.07 36.37 -11.46
N LEU A 15 40.14 37.20 -11.94
CA LEU A 15 40.25 38.66 -11.80
C LEU A 15 40.20 39.12 -10.33
N PRO A 16 40.88 40.23 -9.99
CA PRO A 16 40.77 40.88 -8.68
C PRO A 16 39.31 41.19 -8.33
N ARG A 17 38.94 41.11 -7.03
CA ARG A 17 37.55 41.28 -6.56
C ARG A 17 36.89 42.58 -7.08
N ASN A 18 37.62 43.69 -7.11
CA ASN A 18 37.13 44.98 -7.59
C ASN A 18 36.89 45.04 -9.11
N GLN A 19 37.50 44.15 -9.89
CA GLN A 19 37.38 44.09 -11.35
C GLN A 19 36.48 42.94 -11.82
N ARG A 20 36.33 41.91 -11.00
CA ARG A 20 35.63 40.68 -11.35
C ARG A 20 34.18 40.90 -11.75
N LEU A 21 33.37 41.51 -10.86
CA LEU A 21 31.94 41.69 -11.12
C LEU A 21 31.65 42.63 -12.32
N PRO A 22 32.33 43.78 -12.47
CA PRO A 22 32.19 44.62 -13.67
C PRO A 22 32.53 43.84 -14.95
N SER A 23 33.61 43.07 -14.96
CA SER A 23 34.03 42.28 -16.12
C SER A 23 33.05 41.16 -16.44
N ILE A 24 32.53 40.45 -15.43
CA ILE A 24 31.47 39.44 -15.62
C ILE A 24 30.23 40.11 -16.21
N THR A 25 29.80 41.23 -15.66
CA THR A 25 28.60 41.95 -16.14
C THR A 25 28.78 42.42 -17.59
N ALA A 26 29.91 43.05 -17.90
CA ALA A 26 30.22 43.52 -19.26
C ALA A 26 30.29 42.35 -20.26
N THR A 27 30.95 41.25 -19.87
CA THR A 27 31.07 40.06 -20.73
C THR A 27 29.73 39.40 -20.96
N VAL A 28 28.90 39.25 -19.93
CA VAL A 28 27.56 38.67 -20.07
C VAL A 28 26.68 39.56 -20.93
N CYS A 29 26.70 40.88 -20.73
CA CYS A 29 25.94 41.83 -21.54
C CYS A 29 26.38 41.87 -23.01
N SER A 30 27.62 41.51 -23.34
CA SER A 30 28.09 41.45 -24.73
C SER A 30 27.71 40.16 -25.45
N LEU A 31 27.20 39.14 -24.74
CA LEU A 31 26.75 37.90 -25.36
C LEU A 31 25.40 38.09 -26.06
N PRO A 32 25.30 37.77 -27.36
CA PRO A 32 24.12 38.10 -28.16
C PRO A 32 22.89 37.29 -27.73
N GLN A 33 23.07 36.01 -27.41
CA GLN A 33 21.98 35.09 -27.10
C GLN A 33 21.76 35.00 -25.58
N THR A 34 20.51 35.13 -25.14
CA THR A 34 20.08 34.91 -23.74
C THR A 34 20.44 33.50 -23.26
N ARG A 35 20.34 32.50 -24.14
CA ARG A 35 20.80 31.13 -23.89
C ARG A 35 22.25 31.10 -23.39
N THR A 36 23.18 31.67 -24.15
CA THR A 36 24.61 31.68 -23.80
C THR A 36 24.86 32.47 -22.53
N ARG A 37 24.14 33.58 -22.32
CA ARG A 37 24.22 34.35 -21.06
C ARG A 37 23.88 33.49 -19.86
N VAL A 38 22.80 32.72 -19.94
CA VAL A 38 22.34 31.85 -18.85
C VAL A 38 23.32 30.71 -18.58
N GLU A 39 23.84 30.05 -19.61
CA GLU A 39 24.84 28.97 -19.46
C GLU A 39 26.14 29.48 -18.81
N VAL A 40 26.61 30.66 -19.24
CA VAL A 40 27.82 31.30 -18.68
C VAL A 40 27.59 31.74 -17.23
N LEU A 41 26.45 32.37 -16.93
CA LEU A 41 26.12 32.79 -15.57
C LEU A 41 25.90 31.59 -14.63
N ALA A 42 25.28 30.51 -15.10
CA ALA A 42 25.16 29.25 -14.37
C ALA A 42 26.53 28.70 -13.99
N PHE A 43 27.45 28.61 -14.96
CA PHE A 43 28.83 28.18 -14.72
C PHE A 43 29.55 29.08 -13.71
N LEU A 44 29.53 30.39 -13.92
CA LEU A 44 30.22 31.35 -13.04
C LEU A 44 29.66 31.33 -11.62
N TYR A 45 28.33 31.21 -11.46
CA TYR A 45 27.69 31.09 -10.15
C TYR A 45 28.16 29.83 -9.41
N LEU A 46 28.15 28.67 -10.08
CA LEU A 46 28.58 27.40 -9.50
C LEU A 46 30.03 27.47 -9.01
N GLN A 47 30.92 28.05 -9.80
CA GLN A 47 32.34 28.21 -9.44
C GLN A 47 32.53 29.20 -8.28
N LEU A 48 31.91 30.39 -8.36
CA LEU A 48 32.04 31.40 -7.30
C LEU A 48 31.51 30.89 -5.95
N ARG A 49 30.43 30.11 -5.97
CA ARG A 49 29.87 29.49 -4.77
C ARG A 49 30.79 28.42 -4.19
N ALA A 50 31.39 27.56 -5.02
CA ALA A 50 32.37 26.58 -4.56
C ALA A 50 33.55 27.25 -3.83
N HIS A 51 33.95 28.44 -4.30
CA HIS A 51 35.01 29.26 -3.70
C HIS A 51 34.54 30.22 -2.59
N ALA A 52 33.23 30.29 -2.29
CA ALA A 52 32.65 31.26 -1.35
C ALA A 52 33.05 31.05 0.12
N ARG A 53 33.69 29.94 0.47
CA ARG A 53 34.25 29.70 1.82
C ARG A 53 35.35 30.70 2.20
N GLU A 54 35.93 31.44 1.24
CA GLU A 54 37.07 32.35 1.46
C GLU A 54 36.72 33.85 1.27
N GLY A 55 35.45 34.22 1.44
CA GLY A 55 35.03 35.63 1.46
C GLY A 55 34.60 36.24 0.13
N SER A 56 34.22 35.42 -0.87
CA SER A 56 33.64 35.88 -2.16
C SER A 56 32.10 35.96 -2.15
N GLY A 57 31.46 35.96 -0.98
CA GLY A 57 29.98 35.96 -0.87
C GLY A 57 29.29 37.12 -1.60
N ARG A 58 29.92 38.30 -1.67
CA ARG A 58 29.37 39.48 -2.38
C ARG A 58 29.32 39.28 -3.89
N ASP A 59 30.38 38.72 -4.48
CA ASP A 59 30.46 38.44 -5.91
C ASP A 59 29.45 37.35 -6.28
N ALA A 60 29.37 36.29 -5.47
CA ALA A 60 28.42 35.19 -5.69
C ALA A 60 26.96 35.68 -5.64
N SER A 61 26.61 36.55 -4.70
CA SER A 61 25.27 37.13 -4.60
C SER A 61 24.92 38.05 -5.77
N ALA A 62 25.89 38.85 -6.25
CA ALA A 62 25.67 39.71 -7.40
C ALA A 62 25.54 38.92 -8.72
N VAL A 63 26.38 37.90 -8.92
CA VAL A 63 26.27 36.98 -10.06
C VAL A 63 24.97 36.18 -9.99
N GLN A 64 24.52 35.80 -8.80
CA GLN A 64 23.21 35.18 -8.59
C GLN A 64 22.07 36.09 -9.03
N ALA A 65 22.08 37.38 -8.65
CA ALA A 65 21.05 38.32 -9.07
C ALA A 65 21.01 38.50 -10.60
N LEU A 66 22.19 38.58 -11.23
CA LEU A 66 22.30 38.61 -12.70
C LEU A 66 21.78 37.31 -13.33
N PHE A 67 22.16 36.16 -12.77
CA PHE A 67 21.68 34.85 -13.22
C PHE A 67 20.15 34.75 -13.16
N LEU A 68 19.53 35.15 -12.04
CA LEU A 68 18.08 35.16 -11.88
C LEU A 68 17.39 36.09 -12.90
N ARG A 69 17.95 37.28 -13.14
CA ARG A 69 17.42 38.23 -14.13
C ARG A 69 17.47 37.66 -15.55
N GLU A 70 18.61 37.10 -15.95
CA GLU A 70 18.76 36.53 -17.29
C GLU A 70 17.97 35.23 -17.45
N CYS A 71 17.81 34.42 -16.38
CA CYS A 71 16.89 33.28 -16.39
C CYS A 71 15.46 33.74 -16.65
N SER A 72 14.99 34.77 -15.94
CA SER A 72 13.66 35.34 -16.17
C SER A 72 13.49 35.84 -17.60
N ALA A 73 14.46 36.58 -18.14
CA ALA A 73 14.42 37.08 -19.51
C ALA A 73 14.45 35.95 -20.55
N PHE A 74 15.29 34.93 -20.34
CA PHE A 74 15.34 33.74 -21.20
C PHE A 74 13.99 33.00 -21.19
N LEU A 75 13.39 32.82 -20.02
CA LEU A 75 12.10 32.15 -19.88
C LEU A 75 10.99 32.93 -20.59
N ALA A 76 10.92 34.24 -20.41
CA ALA A 76 9.94 35.09 -21.10
C ALA A 76 10.12 35.11 -22.63
N GLN A 77 11.36 35.07 -23.13
CA GLN A 77 11.62 34.99 -24.57
C GLN A 77 11.20 33.65 -25.18
N ASN A 78 11.43 32.56 -24.45
CA ASN A 78 11.06 31.22 -24.93
C ASN A 78 9.58 30.90 -24.71
N GLU A 79 8.88 31.60 -23.83
CA GLU A 79 7.42 31.47 -23.65
C GLU A 79 6.65 31.73 -24.96
N ALA A 80 7.06 32.74 -25.74
CA ALA A 80 6.48 33.00 -27.07
C ALA A 80 6.85 31.92 -28.10
N ALA A 81 8.06 31.38 -28.05
CA ALA A 81 8.47 30.31 -28.96
C ALA A 81 7.74 28.99 -28.65
N VAL A 82 7.70 28.60 -27.37
CA VAL A 82 7.09 27.35 -26.91
C VAL A 82 5.56 27.34 -27.07
N SER A 83 4.89 28.49 -26.96
CA SER A 83 3.44 28.59 -27.22
C SER A 83 3.05 28.43 -28.70
N HIS A 84 4.00 28.64 -29.62
CA HIS A 84 3.77 28.52 -31.07
C HIS A 84 4.31 27.22 -31.68
N ILE A 85 5.21 26.52 -31.00
CA ILE A 85 5.81 25.27 -31.50
C ILE A 85 4.87 24.09 -31.22
N GLN A 86 4.28 23.52 -32.27
CA GLN A 86 3.90 22.11 -32.26
C GLN A 86 5.20 21.31 -32.20
N PHE A 87 5.58 20.82 -31.02
CA PHE A 87 6.88 20.18 -30.80
C PHE A 87 7.01 18.88 -31.61
N GLU A 88 7.63 18.98 -32.78
CA GLU A 88 8.24 17.83 -33.46
C GLU A 88 9.54 17.46 -32.74
N ALA A 89 9.88 16.17 -32.71
CA ALA A 89 10.97 15.63 -31.89
C ALA A 89 12.35 16.24 -32.17
N GLU A 90 12.57 16.79 -33.37
CA GLU A 90 13.89 17.27 -33.82
C GLU A 90 14.35 18.57 -33.13
N ASP A 91 13.43 19.47 -32.75
CA ASP A 91 13.78 20.76 -32.12
C ASP A 91 14.15 20.63 -30.63
N THR A 92 13.83 19.50 -30.00
CA THR A 92 14.05 19.28 -28.57
C THR A 92 15.53 19.24 -28.19
N HIS A 93 16.40 18.73 -29.07
CA HIS A 93 17.84 18.62 -28.82
C HIS A 93 18.54 19.97 -28.62
N LEU A 94 17.99 21.04 -29.19
CA LEU A 94 18.60 22.36 -29.09
C LEU A 94 18.46 22.94 -27.69
N LEU A 95 17.36 22.72 -26.97
CA LEU A 95 17.11 23.37 -25.68
C LEU A 95 17.64 22.58 -24.47
N THR A 96 17.74 21.25 -24.57
CA THR A 96 18.11 20.35 -23.44
C THR A 96 19.37 20.78 -22.68
N PRO A 97 20.50 21.12 -23.33
CA PRO A 97 21.74 21.47 -22.59
C PRO A 97 21.58 22.72 -21.73
N THR A 98 20.84 23.71 -22.24
CA THR A 98 20.59 24.96 -21.53
C THR A 98 19.69 24.73 -20.33
N ILE A 99 18.61 23.95 -20.50
CA ILE A 99 17.68 23.62 -19.42
C ILE A 99 18.38 22.83 -18.32
N VAL A 100 19.23 21.86 -18.67
CA VAL A 100 20.01 21.09 -17.70
C VAL A 100 20.98 22.00 -16.94
N SER A 101 21.70 22.90 -17.64
CA SER A 101 22.62 23.85 -17.01
C SER A 101 21.90 24.85 -16.09
N MET A 102 20.73 25.34 -16.50
CA MET A 102 19.84 26.19 -15.70
C MET A 102 19.41 25.45 -14.45
N SER A 103 18.89 24.23 -14.61
CA SER A 103 18.37 23.42 -13.51
C SER A 103 19.46 23.12 -12.48
N ALA A 104 20.67 22.77 -12.92
CA ALA A 104 21.81 22.54 -12.05
C ALA A 104 22.23 23.79 -11.24
N ALA A 105 22.19 24.97 -11.86
CA ALA A 105 22.50 26.23 -11.17
C ALA A 105 21.35 26.68 -10.24
N LEU A 106 20.10 26.50 -10.64
CA LEU A 106 18.91 26.79 -9.84
C LEU A 106 18.86 25.94 -8.57
N LEU A 107 19.22 24.66 -8.66
CA LEU A 107 19.30 23.73 -7.53
C LEU A 107 20.29 24.12 -6.45
N GLN A 108 21.31 24.88 -6.82
CA GLN A 108 22.27 25.38 -5.85
C GLN A 108 21.70 26.60 -5.12
N LEU A 109 20.75 27.34 -5.68
CA LEU A 109 20.16 28.51 -5.01
C LEU A 109 19.53 28.12 -3.67
N GLN A 110 19.64 29.02 -2.68
CA GLN A 110 18.88 28.85 -1.44
C GLN A 110 17.38 29.00 -1.73
N ALA A 111 16.52 28.24 -1.05
CA ALA A 111 15.08 28.16 -1.34
C ALA A 111 14.38 29.54 -1.41
N HIS A 112 14.74 30.49 -0.53
CA HIS A 112 14.17 31.84 -0.53
C HIS A 112 14.52 32.69 -1.78
N ASN A 113 15.53 32.28 -2.56
CA ASN A 113 15.88 32.95 -3.81
C ASN A 113 15.14 32.36 -5.00
N LEU A 114 14.64 31.13 -4.89
CA LEU A 114 13.78 30.55 -5.93
C LEU A 114 12.42 31.23 -5.97
N SER A 115 11.91 31.75 -4.84
CA SER A 115 10.70 32.57 -4.82
C SER A 115 10.86 33.95 -5.47
N LEU A 116 12.09 34.37 -5.80
CA LEU A 116 12.34 35.62 -6.55
C LEU A 116 12.22 35.43 -8.07
N LEU A 117 12.21 34.18 -8.55
CA LEU A 117 11.84 33.93 -9.94
C LEU A 117 10.34 34.21 -10.07
N PRO A 118 9.91 35.06 -11.03
CA PRO A 118 8.50 35.12 -11.38
C PRO A 118 8.05 33.71 -11.75
N SER A 119 6.81 33.36 -11.38
CA SER A 119 6.18 32.03 -11.54
C SER A 119 6.90 31.18 -12.55
N LEU A 120 7.55 30.10 -12.09
CA LEU A 120 8.30 29.19 -12.94
C LEU A 120 7.39 28.81 -14.13
N PRO A 121 7.69 29.27 -15.36
CA PRO A 121 6.69 29.21 -16.41
C PRO A 121 6.37 27.73 -16.66
N SER A 122 5.12 27.44 -17.01
CA SER A 122 4.64 26.15 -17.53
C SER A 122 5.64 25.51 -18.50
N HIS A 123 6.33 26.37 -19.24
CA HIS A 123 7.35 26.07 -20.23
C HIS A 123 8.65 25.51 -19.67
N LEU A 124 9.11 25.90 -18.46
CA LEU A 124 10.26 25.24 -17.84
C LEU A 124 9.90 23.82 -17.42
N LEU A 125 8.66 23.56 -16.98
CA LEU A 125 8.20 22.21 -16.67
C LEU A 125 8.06 21.34 -17.94
N LEU A 126 7.60 21.90 -19.06
CA LEU A 126 7.63 21.25 -20.39
C LEU A 126 9.06 21.01 -20.90
N ALA A 127 9.93 21.99 -20.74
CA ALA A 127 11.33 21.89 -21.08
C ALA A 127 12.04 20.79 -20.26
N ILE A 128 11.69 20.68 -18.97
CA ILE A 128 12.10 19.59 -18.09
C ILE A 128 11.52 18.26 -18.58
N SER A 129 10.23 18.20 -18.95
CA SER A 129 9.59 16.96 -19.43
C SER A 129 10.34 16.37 -20.63
N HIS A 130 10.67 17.20 -21.62
CA HIS A 130 11.45 16.75 -22.78
C HIS A 130 12.89 16.34 -22.42
N SER A 131 13.46 16.92 -21.37
CA SER A 131 14.80 16.57 -20.87
C SER A 131 14.82 15.27 -20.07
N LEU A 132 13.65 14.71 -19.69
CA LEU A 132 13.56 13.42 -18.98
C LEU A 132 13.95 12.21 -19.84
N ASN A 133 14.12 12.40 -21.16
CA ASN A 133 14.70 11.37 -22.02
C ASN A 133 16.17 11.06 -21.66
N ASP A 134 16.85 11.97 -20.95
CA ASP A 134 18.16 11.72 -20.38
C ASP A 134 18.03 11.30 -18.89
N PRO A 135 18.22 10.00 -18.56
CA PRO A 135 18.07 9.50 -17.19
C PRO A 135 19.10 10.12 -16.23
N SER A 136 20.21 10.69 -16.72
CA SER A 136 21.21 11.35 -15.88
C SER A 136 20.72 12.67 -15.27
N ALA A 137 19.73 13.30 -15.89
CA ALA A 137 19.18 14.58 -15.44
C ALA A 137 18.04 14.43 -14.42
N LEU A 138 17.42 13.24 -14.31
CA LEU A 138 16.28 12.96 -13.42
C LEU A 138 16.53 13.33 -11.94
N PRO A 139 17.69 12.99 -11.32
CA PRO A 139 17.95 13.32 -9.92
C PRO A 139 18.03 14.83 -9.66
N LEU A 140 18.57 15.59 -10.62
CA LEU A 140 18.59 17.06 -10.54
C LEU A 140 17.16 17.59 -10.59
N PHE A 141 16.37 17.16 -11.58
CA PHE A 141 14.99 17.63 -11.72
C PHE A 141 14.14 17.32 -10.49
N THR A 142 14.27 16.11 -9.94
CA THR A 142 13.56 15.70 -8.72
C THR A 142 13.86 16.63 -7.55
N ARG A 143 15.14 17.00 -7.36
CA ARG A 143 15.54 17.97 -6.33
C ARG A 143 14.98 19.37 -6.61
N LEU A 144 14.88 19.77 -7.88
CA LEU A 144 14.47 21.12 -8.27
C LEU A 144 12.97 21.29 -8.01
N LEU A 145 12.19 20.26 -8.33
CA LEU A 145 10.77 20.18 -8.08
C LEU A 145 10.45 20.14 -6.58
N ALA A 146 11.34 19.58 -5.76
CA ALA A 146 11.19 19.61 -4.30
C ALA A 146 11.48 20.99 -3.68
N THR A 147 12.27 21.85 -4.35
CA THR A 147 12.64 23.18 -3.83
C THR A 147 11.74 24.31 -4.32
N ILE A 148 10.94 24.10 -5.38
CA ILE A 148 10.06 25.12 -5.93
C ILE A 148 8.73 25.14 -5.15
N PRO A 149 8.36 26.27 -4.52
CA PRO A 149 7.03 26.43 -3.94
C PRO A 149 5.99 26.45 -5.08
N LEU A 150 5.17 25.41 -5.14
CA LEU A 150 4.14 25.26 -6.17
C LEU A 150 2.91 26.08 -5.78
N SER A 151 2.71 27.20 -6.47
CA SER A 151 1.40 27.87 -6.51
C SER A 151 0.40 26.98 -7.26
N PRO A 152 -0.89 27.01 -6.90
CA PRO A 152 -1.91 26.19 -7.53
C PRO A 152 -2.11 26.41 -9.03
N SER A 153 -1.69 27.57 -9.56
CA SER A 153 -1.61 27.82 -11.00
C SER A 153 -0.72 26.83 -11.76
N HIS A 154 0.17 26.10 -11.08
CA HIS A 154 1.11 25.15 -11.68
C HIS A 154 0.61 23.70 -11.69
N ALA A 155 -0.61 23.42 -11.21
CA ALA A 155 -1.13 22.05 -11.17
C ALA A 155 -1.21 21.41 -12.57
N ALA A 156 -1.72 22.14 -13.57
CA ALA A 156 -1.88 21.61 -14.93
C ALA A 156 -0.55 21.26 -15.63
N PRO A 157 0.50 22.12 -15.61
CA PRO A 157 1.81 21.76 -16.15
C PRO A 157 2.44 20.53 -15.48
N LEU A 158 2.26 20.36 -14.18
CA LEU A 158 2.80 19.21 -13.46
C LEU A 158 2.03 17.93 -13.77
N LEU A 159 0.72 18.01 -14.00
CA LEU A 159 -0.05 16.87 -14.48
C LEU A 159 0.39 16.46 -15.88
N LEU A 160 0.63 17.41 -16.79
CA LEU A 160 1.18 17.10 -18.12
C LEU A 160 2.55 16.41 -18.01
N LEU A 161 3.40 16.87 -17.07
CA LEU A 161 4.68 16.23 -16.78
C LEU A 161 4.49 14.81 -16.23
N LEU A 162 3.53 14.58 -15.34
CA LEU A 162 3.18 13.25 -14.85
C LEU A 162 2.68 12.36 -16.00
N SER A 163 1.81 12.87 -16.86
CA SER A 163 1.28 12.14 -18.03
C SER A 163 2.39 11.73 -18.98
N TYR A 164 3.35 12.63 -19.22
CA TYR A 164 4.55 12.33 -20.00
C TYR A 164 5.38 11.24 -19.32
N ILE A 165 5.64 11.36 -18.02
CA ILE A 165 6.39 10.36 -17.25
C ILE A 165 5.73 8.98 -17.30
N SER A 166 4.39 8.89 -17.22
CA SER A 166 3.67 7.61 -17.33
C SER A 166 3.71 6.99 -18.72
N SER A 167 4.03 7.76 -19.77
CA SER A 167 4.22 7.24 -21.13
C SER A 167 5.59 6.60 -21.35
N LEU A 168 6.56 6.88 -20.46
CA LEU A 168 7.89 6.31 -20.51
C LEU A 168 7.90 4.88 -19.93
N PRO A 169 8.85 4.03 -20.35
CA PRO A 169 8.98 2.69 -19.78
C PRO A 169 9.21 2.75 -18.27
N SER A 170 8.39 2.02 -17.52
CA SER A 170 8.38 2.01 -16.05
C SER A 170 9.77 1.66 -15.50
N SER A 171 10.38 2.57 -14.72
CA SER A 171 11.63 2.31 -14.00
C SER A 171 11.55 2.81 -12.55
N PRO A 172 12.36 2.27 -11.61
CA PRO A 172 12.39 2.73 -10.22
C PRO A 172 12.73 4.23 -10.09
N LEU A 173 13.61 4.72 -10.95
CA LEU A 173 14.01 6.13 -10.96
C LEU A 173 12.83 7.03 -11.38
N LEU A 174 12.09 6.64 -12.43
CA LEU A 174 10.89 7.36 -12.87
C LEU A 174 9.78 7.30 -11.81
N LEU A 175 9.61 6.17 -11.11
CA LEU A 175 8.69 6.06 -9.99
C LEU A 175 9.07 7.04 -8.87
N LEU A 176 10.35 7.15 -8.52
CA LEU A 176 10.82 8.09 -7.49
C LEU A 176 10.54 9.55 -7.88
N THR A 177 10.80 9.91 -9.13
CA THR A 177 10.52 11.26 -9.65
C THR A 177 9.03 11.55 -9.71
N SER A 178 8.23 10.61 -10.23
CA SER A 178 6.76 10.69 -10.26
C SER A 178 6.18 10.85 -8.86
N THR A 179 6.68 10.07 -7.90
CA THR A 179 6.25 10.15 -6.50
C THR A 179 6.64 11.48 -5.86
N SER A 180 7.86 11.98 -6.11
CA SER A 180 8.30 13.28 -5.57
C SER A 180 7.47 14.42 -6.13
N LEU A 181 7.19 14.40 -7.43
CA LEU A 181 6.29 15.34 -8.11
C LEU A 181 4.88 15.32 -7.53
N SER A 182 4.34 14.11 -7.41
CA SER A 182 3.01 13.86 -6.84
C SER A 182 2.93 14.31 -5.39
N LEU A 183 4.00 14.16 -4.60
CA LEU A 183 4.06 14.63 -3.22
C LEU A 183 4.08 16.15 -3.13
N SER A 184 4.83 16.83 -3.99
CA SER A 184 4.82 18.29 -4.06
C SER A 184 3.44 18.81 -4.47
N LEU A 185 2.77 18.16 -5.44
CA LEU A 185 1.39 18.46 -5.82
C LEU A 185 0.43 18.25 -4.66
N LEU A 186 0.44 17.07 -4.04
CA LEU A 186 -0.43 16.74 -2.92
C LEU A 186 -0.23 17.72 -1.75
N THR A 187 1.02 18.07 -1.43
CA THR A 187 1.33 19.06 -0.38
C THR A 187 0.70 20.41 -0.71
N SER A 188 0.83 20.87 -1.97
CA SER A 188 0.19 22.12 -2.43
C SER A 188 -1.33 22.05 -2.27
N LEU A 189 -1.97 20.95 -2.70
CA LEU A 189 -3.42 20.74 -2.58
C LEU A 189 -3.91 20.68 -1.13
N LEU A 190 -3.12 20.14 -0.22
CA LEU A 190 -3.45 20.09 1.21
C LEU A 190 -3.28 21.47 1.88
N THR A 191 -2.28 22.25 1.48
CA THR A 191 -2.06 23.62 2.01
C THR A 191 -3.04 24.65 1.42
N HIS A 192 -3.48 24.41 0.19
CA HIS A 192 -4.37 25.30 -0.56
C HIS A 192 -5.50 24.45 -1.15
N PRO A 193 -6.51 24.07 -0.32
CA PRO A 193 -7.60 23.24 -0.79
C PRO A 193 -8.39 23.95 -1.89
N HIS A 194 -8.54 23.28 -3.03
CA HIS A 194 -9.34 23.74 -4.17
C HIS A 194 -10.55 22.84 -4.37
N ALA A 195 -11.60 23.36 -5.01
CA ALA A 195 -12.75 22.55 -5.42
C ALA A 195 -12.36 21.35 -6.31
N ASN A 196 -11.24 21.46 -7.03
CA ASN A 196 -10.73 20.43 -7.94
C ASN A 196 -9.75 19.45 -7.28
N SER A 197 -9.45 19.57 -5.98
CA SER A 197 -8.45 18.70 -5.32
C SER A 197 -8.73 17.20 -5.51
N PRO A 198 -9.97 16.68 -5.38
CA PRO A 198 -10.25 15.26 -5.61
C PRO A 198 -9.99 14.78 -7.04
N ALA A 199 -10.30 15.60 -8.04
CA ALA A 199 -10.04 15.26 -9.44
C ALA A 199 -8.53 15.19 -9.73
N LEU A 200 -7.75 16.11 -9.15
CA LEU A 200 -6.29 16.12 -9.29
C LEU A 200 -5.64 14.93 -8.58
N THR A 201 -6.10 14.56 -7.38
CA THR A 201 -5.58 13.38 -6.68
C THR A 201 -5.99 12.08 -7.36
N SER A 202 -7.19 12.02 -7.95
CA SER A 202 -7.59 10.92 -8.83
C SER A 202 -6.64 10.75 -10.00
N GLN A 203 -6.25 11.85 -10.66
CA GLN A 203 -5.26 11.79 -11.73
C GLN A 203 -3.91 11.30 -11.21
N ILE A 204 -3.41 11.81 -10.09
CA ILE A 204 -2.14 11.35 -9.48
C ILE A 204 -2.15 9.83 -9.26
N LEU A 205 -3.23 9.28 -8.67
CA LEU A 205 -3.36 7.84 -8.45
C LEU A 205 -3.42 7.05 -9.77
N GLN A 206 -4.15 7.54 -10.77
CA GLN A 206 -4.15 6.93 -12.11
C GLN A 206 -2.76 6.96 -12.75
N HIS A 207 -1.97 8.01 -12.52
CA HIS A 207 -0.60 8.05 -13.02
C HIS A 207 0.33 7.07 -12.28
N LEU A 208 0.15 6.92 -10.98
CA LEU A 208 0.91 5.96 -10.18
C LEU A 208 0.59 4.50 -10.54
N SER A 209 -0.62 4.19 -11.03
CA SER A 209 -0.97 2.83 -11.45
C SER A 209 -0.11 2.33 -12.62
N HIS A 210 0.42 3.22 -13.47
CA HIS A 210 1.38 2.85 -14.52
C HIS A 210 2.69 2.28 -13.97
N PHE A 211 3.02 2.59 -12.70
CA PHE A 211 4.17 2.06 -12.00
C PHE A 211 3.84 0.85 -11.13
N ALA A 212 2.61 0.32 -11.18
CA ALA A 212 2.17 -0.77 -10.31
C ALA A 212 3.13 -1.98 -10.34
N ARG A 213 3.62 -2.36 -11.53
CA ARG A 213 4.61 -3.43 -11.67
C ARG A 213 5.89 -3.16 -10.86
N VAL A 214 6.47 -1.97 -11.01
CA VAL A 214 7.65 -1.55 -10.24
C VAL A 214 7.35 -1.51 -8.74
N ILE A 215 6.17 -1.04 -8.34
CA ILE A 215 5.75 -0.98 -6.94
C ILE A 215 5.70 -2.40 -6.32
N TRP A 216 5.20 -3.39 -7.04
CA TRP A 216 5.11 -4.77 -6.51
C TRP A 216 6.41 -5.56 -6.63
N GLU A 217 7.09 -5.50 -7.77
CA GLU A 217 8.32 -6.26 -8.01
C GLU A 217 9.50 -5.75 -7.18
N GLU A 218 9.66 -4.43 -7.05
CA GLU A 218 10.85 -3.84 -6.40
C GLU A 218 10.61 -3.42 -4.95
N TYR A 219 9.37 -3.15 -4.57
CA TYR A 219 9.03 -2.59 -3.25
C TYR A 219 8.02 -3.42 -2.45
N ALA A 220 7.66 -4.63 -2.91
CA ALA A 220 6.69 -5.50 -2.25
C ALA A 220 5.33 -4.82 -1.99
N GLY A 221 4.88 -4.01 -2.94
CA GLY A 221 3.59 -3.32 -2.91
C GLY A 221 3.67 -1.93 -2.26
N VAL A 222 2.52 -1.27 -2.16
CA VAL A 222 2.44 0.09 -1.57
C VAL A 222 2.92 0.10 -0.13
N ALA A 223 2.53 -0.92 0.67
CA ALA A 223 2.88 -1.04 2.08
C ALA A 223 4.39 -1.24 2.34
N GLY A 224 5.10 -1.92 1.43
CA GLY A 224 6.57 -2.07 1.47
C GLY A 224 7.33 -0.91 0.82
N GLY A 225 6.60 0.02 0.20
CA GLY A 225 7.13 1.20 -0.48
C GLY A 225 7.92 2.15 0.42
N PHE A 226 8.72 3.00 -0.21
CA PHE A 226 9.41 4.07 0.50
C PHE A 226 8.40 5.09 1.07
N PRO A 227 8.73 5.81 2.17
CA PRO A 227 7.78 6.64 2.90
C PRO A 227 7.06 7.70 2.06
N GLN A 228 7.70 8.22 1.02
CA GLN A 228 7.10 9.20 0.13
C GLN A 228 5.98 8.57 -0.73
N LEU A 229 6.15 7.33 -1.21
CA LEU A 229 5.10 6.61 -1.95
C LEU A 229 3.87 6.38 -1.08
N LEU A 230 4.09 5.92 0.16
CA LEU A 230 3.03 5.75 1.15
C LEU A 230 2.25 7.05 1.37
N ARG A 231 2.97 8.17 1.60
CA ARG A 231 2.33 9.49 1.81
C ARG A 231 1.55 9.96 0.60
N VAL A 232 2.07 9.77 -0.60
CA VAL A 232 1.36 10.16 -1.82
C VAL A 232 0.12 9.30 -2.03
N PHE A 233 0.26 7.98 -1.95
CA PHE A 233 -0.82 7.05 -2.21
C PHE A 233 -1.97 7.25 -1.20
N TYR A 234 -1.69 7.12 0.10
CA TYR A 234 -2.73 7.24 1.13
C TYR A 234 -3.21 8.68 1.28
N GLY A 235 -2.34 9.69 1.13
CA GLY A 235 -2.78 11.08 1.18
C GLY A 235 -3.66 11.48 -0.02
N CYS A 236 -3.42 10.93 -1.21
CA CYS A 236 -4.33 11.09 -2.34
C CYS A 236 -5.66 10.36 -2.11
N ALA A 237 -5.62 9.13 -1.55
CA ALA A 237 -6.82 8.38 -1.19
C ALA A 237 -7.66 9.11 -0.14
N ASP A 238 -7.02 9.71 0.88
CA ASP A 238 -7.69 10.52 1.92
C ASP A 238 -8.41 11.73 1.31
N VAL A 239 -7.74 12.49 0.44
CA VAL A 239 -8.37 13.62 -0.27
C VAL A 239 -9.51 13.12 -1.17
N LEU A 240 -9.30 12.02 -1.89
CA LEU A 240 -10.31 11.43 -2.77
C LEU A 240 -11.53 10.91 -1.98
N SER A 241 -11.32 10.45 -0.75
CA SER A 241 -12.38 9.98 0.15
C SER A 241 -13.40 11.07 0.52
N THR A 242 -13.04 12.34 0.35
CA THR A 242 -13.95 13.47 0.57
C THR A 242 -15.00 13.64 -0.53
N SER A 243 -14.80 12.98 -1.68
CA SER A 243 -15.68 13.11 -2.84
C SER A 243 -15.98 11.74 -3.48
N PRO A 244 -17.10 11.09 -3.07
CA PRO A 244 -17.52 9.81 -3.60
C PRO A 244 -17.59 9.71 -5.14
N PRO A 245 -18.15 10.69 -5.89
CA PRO A 245 -18.26 10.54 -7.34
C PRO A 245 -16.89 10.50 -8.02
N GLU A 246 -15.92 11.29 -7.59
CA GLU A 246 -14.54 11.28 -8.09
C GLU A 246 -13.81 10.01 -7.69
N ALA A 247 -14.00 9.50 -6.47
CA ALA A 247 -13.43 8.22 -6.02
C ALA A 247 -13.87 7.07 -6.92
N GLU A 248 -15.18 6.99 -7.21
CA GLU A 248 -15.69 5.99 -8.13
C GLU A 248 -15.23 6.20 -9.57
N SER A 249 -15.18 7.45 -10.05
CA SER A 249 -14.66 7.77 -11.37
C SER A 249 -13.22 7.31 -11.53
N CYS A 250 -12.39 7.49 -10.48
CA CYS A 250 -11.02 7.03 -10.43
C CYS A 250 -10.93 5.51 -10.60
N LEU A 251 -11.69 4.75 -9.78
CA LEU A 251 -11.69 3.29 -9.83
C LEU A 251 -12.23 2.76 -11.16
N ARG A 252 -13.29 3.38 -11.72
CA ARG A 252 -13.81 3.02 -13.05
C ARG A 252 -12.76 3.23 -14.15
N ALA A 253 -11.99 4.31 -14.09
CA ALA A 253 -10.91 4.55 -15.03
C ALA A 253 -9.82 3.48 -14.92
N LEU A 254 -9.40 3.12 -13.70
CA LEU A 254 -8.43 2.04 -13.47
C LEU A 254 -8.94 0.68 -13.94
N ILE A 255 -10.21 0.35 -13.69
CA ILE A 255 -10.87 -0.88 -14.16
C ILE A 255 -10.93 -0.90 -15.69
N ALA A 256 -11.21 0.24 -16.33
CA ALA A 256 -11.23 0.35 -17.79
C ALA A 256 -9.83 0.13 -18.38
N GLN A 257 -8.78 0.71 -17.77
CA GLN A 257 -7.38 0.49 -18.16
C GLN A 257 -7.01 -0.99 -18.07
N LEU A 258 -7.36 -1.64 -16.96
CA LEU A 258 -7.11 -3.07 -16.73
C LEU A 258 -7.74 -3.95 -17.82
N LYS A 259 -8.97 -3.62 -18.24
CA LYS A 259 -9.70 -4.34 -19.30
C LYS A 259 -9.15 -4.10 -20.70
N GLN A 260 -8.47 -2.99 -20.93
CA GLN A 260 -7.92 -2.61 -22.23
C GLN A 260 -6.52 -3.17 -22.48
N ALA A 261 -5.77 -3.51 -21.44
CA ALA A 261 -4.42 -4.02 -21.55
C ALA A 261 -4.40 -5.40 -22.26
N PRO A 262 -3.75 -5.54 -23.43
CA PRO A 262 -3.62 -6.82 -24.11
C PRO A 262 -2.70 -7.73 -23.28
N THR A 263 -3.24 -8.85 -22.78
CA THR A 263 -2.59 -9.75 -21.80
C THR A 263 -1.15 -10.12 -22.20
N PRO A 264 -0.15 -9.80 -21.36
CA PRO A 264 0.25 -10.64 -20.22
C PRO A 264 -0.34 -10.19 -18.87
N SER A 265 -0.06 -10.97 -17.81
CA SER A 265 -0.61 -10.81 -16.45
C SER A 265 -0.64 -9.36 -15.94
N ASN A 266 -1.84 -8.82 -15.72
CA ASN A 266 -2.05 -7.49 -15.15
C ASN A 266 -2.07 -7.50 -13.61
N ALA A 267 -1.55 -8.56 -12.98
CA ALA A 267 -1.63 -8.78 -11.54
C ALA A 267 -1.16 -7.59 -10.68
N SER A 268 -0.06 -6.94 -11.05
CA SER A 268 0.39 -5.77 -10.30
C SER A 268 -0.62 -4.61 -10.36
N GLN A 269 -1.28 -4.41 -11.51
CA GLN A 269 -2.34 -3.41 -11.64
C GLN A 269 -3.60 -3.81 -10.88
N GLU A 270 -3.96 -5.09 -10.86
CA GLU A 270 -5.04 -5.61 -10.02
C GLU A 270 -4.75 -5.37 -8.54
N ALA A 271 -3.54 -5.69 -8.09
CA ALA A 271 -3.11 -5.45 -6.73
C ALA A 271 -3.19 -3.97 -6.35
N TYR A 272 -2.70 -3.07 -7.23
CA TYR A 272 -2.82 -1.63 -7.07
C TYR A 272 -4.29 -1.18 -6.95
N LEU A 273 -5.14 -1.66 -7.86
CA LEU A 273 -6.57 -1.38 -7.87
C LEU A 273 -7.23 -1.87 -6.58
N PHE A 274 -6.94 -3.09 -6.12
CA PHE A 274 -7.55 -3.68 -4.94
C PHE A 274 -7.13 -2.95 -3.66
N THR A 275 -5.85 -2.61 -3.51
CA THR A 275 -5.39 -1.81 -2.37
C THR A 275 -6.06 -0.43 -2.34
N LEU A 276 -6.20 0.23 -3.49
CA LEU A 276 -6.90 1.51 -3.55
C LEU A 276 -8.40 1.36 -3.26
N ALA A 277 -9.05 0.34 -3.82
CA ALA A 277 -10.45 0.05 -3.58
C ALA A 277 -10.72 -0.27 -2.10
N GLU A 278 -9.83 -1.01 -1.43
CA GLU A 278 -9.93 -1.34 -0.01
C GLU A 278 -9.95 -0.07 0.84
N THR A 279 -9.03 0.87 0.57
CA THR A 279 -8.94 2.15 1.30
C THR A 279 -10.15 3.05 1.07
N LEU A 280 -10.74 3.03 -0.13
CA LEU A 280 -11.88 3.87 -0.49
C LEU A 280 -13.23 3.18 -0.20
N LEU A 281 -13.25 1.89 0.11
CA LEU A 281 -14.47 1.08 0.21
C LEU A 281 -15.60 1.71 1.03
N PRO A 282 -15.35 2.37 2.18
CA PRO A 282 -16.42 2.96 3.00
C PRO A 282 -17.28 4.01 2.29
N ILE A 283 -16.77 4.64 1.23
CA ILE A 283 -17.46 5.70 0.49
C ILE A 283 -17.96 5.26 -0.90
N LEU A 284 -17.66 4.03 -1.33
CA LEU A 284 -18.06 3.54 -2.66
C LEU A 284 -19.52 3.10 -2.68
N SER A 285 -20.20 3.29 -3.82
CA SER A 285 -21.53 2.73 -4.00
C SER A 285 -21.48 1.20 -4.06
N PRO A 286 -22.53 0.53 -3.53
CA PRO A 286 -22.69 -0.91 -3.69
C PRO A 286 -22.64 -1.39 -5.14
N SER A 287 -23.15 -0.56 -6.06
CA SER A 287 -23.15 -0.88 -7.49
C SER A 287 -21.74 -1.08 -8.01
N LEU A 288 -20.81 -0.16 -7.71
CA LEU A 288 -19.41 -0.28 -8.15
C LEU A 288 -18.74 -1.51 -7.50
N VAL A 289 -18.97 -1.72 -6.20
CA VAL A 289 -18.37 -2.83 -5.46
C VAL A 289 -18.81 -4.18 -6.04
N TYR A 290 -20.12 -4.43 -6.13
CA TYR A 290 -20.62 -5.75 -6.52
C TYR A 290 -20.61 -5.99 -8.04
N THR A 291 -20.78 -4.95 -8.85
CA THR A 291 -20.87 -5.10 -10.32
C THR A 291 -19.50 -5.01 -10.99
N ASN A 292 -18.54 -4.31 -10.39
CA ASN A 292 -17.25 -4.05 -11.03
C ASN A 292 -16.06 -4.60 -10.25
N LEU A 293 -15.98 -4.38 -8.94
CA LEU A 293 -14.80 -4.80 -8.14
C LEU A 293 -14.83 -6.28 -7.79
N LEU A 294 -15.95 -6.77 -7.24
CA LEU A 294 -16.09 -8.16 -6.80
C LEU A 294 -15.83 -9.18 -7.94
N PRO A 295 -16.34 -8.99 -9.18
CA PRO A 295 -16.05 -9.92 -10.27
C PRO A 295 -14.58 -9.97 -10.68
N LEU A 296 -13.82 -8.90 -10.43
CA LEU A 296 -12.37 -8.89 -10.63
C LEU A 296 -11.64 -9.53 -9.45
N CYS A 297 -12.14 -9.33 -8.24
CA CYS A 297 -11.57 -9.86 -7.01
C CYS A 297 -11.66 -11.39 -6.95
N ILE A 298 -12.79 -11.99 -7.34
CA ILE A 298 -13.03 -13.44 -7.19
C ILE A 298 -11.97 -14.30 -7.89
N PRO A 299 -11.62 -14.09 -9.18
CA PRO A 299 -10.58 -14.87 -9.84
C PRO A 299 -9.19 -14.71 -9.19
N ALA A 300 -8.89 -13.53 -8.66
CA ALA A 300 -7.60 -13.25 -8.01
C ALA A 300 -7.44 -14.00 -6.67
N LEU A 301 -8.54 -14.37 -6.00
CA LEU A 301 -8.54 -15.16 -4.77
C LEU A 301 -8.06 -16.61 -4.95
N ASP A 302 -8.09 -17.15 -6.18
CA ASP A 302 -7.68 -18.53 -6.49
C ASP A 302 -6.36 -18.59 -7.28
N ASN A 303 -5.71 -17.44 -7.52
CA ASN A 303 -4.48 -17.36 -8.31
C ASN A 303 -3.26 -16.92 -7.49
N PRO A 304 -2.60 -17.84 -6.77
CA PRO A 304 -1.44 -17.54 -5.93
C PRO A 304 -0.16 -17.29 -6.73
N ALA A 305 -0.14 -17.60 -8.03
CA ALA A 305 1.02 -17.31 -8.89
C ALA A 305 1.33 -15.80 -8.93
N GLU A 306 0.30 -14.99 -8.69
CA GLU A 306 0.35 -13.54 -8.71
C GLU A 306 0.18 -12.98 -7.29
N LYS A 307 1.18 -13.26 -6.44
CA LYS A 307 1.15 -12.99 -4.99
C LYS A 307 0.57 -11.62 -4.61
N GLY A 308 0.94 -10.58 -5.34
CA GLY A 308 0.44 -9.22 -5.09
C GLY A 308 -1.07 -9.08 -5.25
N ALA A 309 -1.61 -9.55 -6.37
CA ALA A 309 -3.05 -9.52 -6.64
C ALA A 309 -3.81 -10.43 -5.68
N PHE A 310 -3.26 -11.62 -5.45
CA PHE A 310 -3.76 -12.60 -4.50
C PHE A 310 -3.92 -11.99 -3.10
N GLU A 311 -2.84 -11.49 -2.49
CA GLU A 311 -2.89 -10.92 -1.13
C GLU A 311 -3.83 -9.69 -1.04
N ALA A 312 -3.79 -8.79 -2.02
CA ALA A 312 -4.66 -7.60 -2.05
C ALA A 312 -6.15 -7.97 -2.23
N SER A 313 -6.45 -9.01 -3.03
CA SER A 313 -7.82 -9.49 -3.23
C SER A 313 -8.41 -10.12 -1.96
N HIS A 314 -7.60 -10.85 -1.19
CA HIS A 314 -8.01 -11.40 0.11
C HIS A 314 -8.41 -10.29 1.10
N SER A 315 -7.60 -9.24 1.22
CA SER A 315 -7.91 -8.08 2.06
C SER A 315 -9.19 -7.38 1.60
N LEU A 316 -9.28 -7.01 0.31
CA LEU A 316 -10.46 -6.35 -0.24
C LEU A 316 -11.73 -7.18 -0.05
N PHE A 317 -11.68 -8.49 -0.30
CA PHE A 317 -12.82 -9.39 -0.16
C PHE A 317 -13.36 -9.43 1.27
N LEU A 318 -12.48 -9.51 2.27
CA LEU A 318 -12.86 -9.47 3.68
C LEU A 318 -13.54 -8.15 4.05
N VAL A 319 -13.02 -7.01 3.56
CA VAL A 319 -13.65 -5.72 3.81
C VAL A 319 -15.01 -5.63 3.10
N ILE A 320 -15.15 -6.14 1.87
CA ILE A 320 -16.44 -6.23 1.14
C ILE A 320 -17.47 -7.04 1.95
N LEU A 321 -17.07 -8.18 2.51
CA LEU A 321 -17.95 -8.99 3.35
C LEU A 321 -18.37 -8.25 4.64
N ALA A 322 -17.50 -7.41 5.19
CA ALA A 322 -17.76 -6.65 6.41
C ALA A 322 -18.58 -5.37 6.18
N MET A 323 -18.81 -4.96 4.93
CA MET A 323 -19.59 -3.76 4.63
C MET A 323 -21.03 -3.87 5.16
N PRO A 324 -21.55 -2.85 5.87
CA PRO A 324 -22.92 -2.86 6.34
C PRO A 324 -23.89 -2.74 5.16
N LYS A 325 -24.91 -3.61 5.12
CA LYS A 325 -25.99 -3.62 4.11
C LYS A 325 -27.01 -2.48 4.32
N LYS A 326 -26.57 -1.24 4.61
CA LYS A 326 -27.47 -0.11 4.84
C LYS A 326 -28.14 0.33 3.53
N GLY A 327 -29.47 0.30 3.48
CA GLY A 327 -30.26 0.93 2.41
C GLY A 327 -30.41 0.13 1.11
N GLN A 328 -29.96 -1.12 1.03
CA GLN A 328 -30.01 -1.96 -0.18
C GLN A 328 -31.33 -2.70 -0.39
N ALA A 329 -32.47 -2.12 -0.02
CA ALA A 329 -33.77 -2.77 -0.19
C ALA A 329 -34.22 -2.90 -1.67
N GLN A 330 -33.46 -2.35 -2.64
CA GLN A 330 -33.89 -2.26 -4.04
C GLN A 330 -32.87 -2.67 -5.12
N MET A 331 -31.64 -3.06 -4.76
CA MET A 331 -30.68 -3.56 -5.77
C MET A 331 -30.59 -5.09 -5.69
N GLU A 332 -31.19 -5.78 -6.67
CA GLU A 332 -31.23 -7.26 -6.78
C GLU A 332 -29.84 -7.91 -6.97
N SER A 333 -28.79 -7.13 -7.25
CA SER A 333 -27.41 -7.59 -7.41
C SER A 333 -26.58 -7.48 -6.12
N THR A 334 -27.11 -8.00 -5.01
CA THR A 334 -26.34 -8.15 -3.76
C THR A 334 -25.41 -9.36 -3.83
N LEU A 335 -24.21 -9.24 -3.27
CA LEU A 335 -23.33 -10.37 -2.96
C LEU A 335 -24.11 -11.52 -2.30
N ASN A 336 -24.18 -12.68 -2.98
CA ASN A 336 -24.77 -13.87 -2.39
C ASN A 336 -23.77 -14.49 -1.40
N VAL A 337 -23.80 -14.01 -0.16
CA VAL A 337 -22.89 -14.43 0.92
C VAL A 337 -22.94 -15.95 1.11
N GLN A 338 -24.09 -16.59 0.88
CA GLN A 338 -24.27 -18.03 1.01
C GLN A 338 -23.47 -18.83 -0.03
N GLU A 339 -23.21 -18.26 -1.20
CA GLU A 339 -22.36 -18.87 -2.24
C GLU A 339 -20.90 -18.43 -2.09
N THR A 340 -20.67 -17.17 -1.73
CA THR A 340 -19.31 -16.60 -1.77
C THR A 340 -18.47 -17.02 -0.56
N VAL A 341 -19.08 -17.18 0.62
CA VAL A 341 -18.35 -17.63 1.82
C VAL A 341 -17.82 -19.07 1.67
N PRO A 342 -18.62 -20.07 1.23
CA PRO A 342 -18.09 -21.41 0.95
C PRO A 342 -16.97 -21.42 -0.09
N TYR A 343 -17.11 -20.64 -1.16
CA TYR A 343 -16.05 -20.49 -2.16
C TYR A 343 -14.76 -19.98 -1.53
N TYR A 344 -14.83 -18.89 -0.77
CA TYR A 344 -13.64 -18.30 -0.14
C TYR A 344 -12.97 -19.23 0.88
N ILE A 345 -13.76 -19.98 1.67
CA ILE A 345 -13.23 -21.02 2.58
C ILE A 345 -12.48 -22.08 1.80
N SER A 346 -13.02 -22.52 0.65
CA SER A 346 -12.35 -23.50 -0.20
C SER A 346 -11.02 -23.00 -0.73
N CYS A 347 -10.93 -21.72 -1.14
CA CYS A 347 -9.67 -21.07 -1.53
C CYS A 347 -8.67 -21.05 -0.36
N LEU A 348 -9.08 -20.61 0.84
CA LEU A 348 -8.20 -20.56 2.01
C LEU A 348 -7.64 -21.93 2.38
N LEU A 349 -8.49 -22.97 2.41
CA LEU A 349 -8.07 -24.33 2.74
C LEU A 349 -7.16 -24.94 1.66
N LYS A 350 -7.51 -24.74 0.38
CA LYS A 350 -6.69 -25.17 -0.76
C LYS A 350 -5.30 -24.54 -0.71
N HIS A 351 -5.21 -23.23 -0.51
CA HIS A 351 -3.93 -22.52 -0.52
C HIS A 351 -3.08 -22.74 0.74
N LEU A 352 -3.70 -23.05 1.89
CA LEU A 352 -2.96 -23.62 3.02
C LEU A 352 -2.38 -25.01 2.65
N ALA A 353 -3.12 -25.81 1.89
CA ALA A 353 -2.68 -27.13 1.44
C ALA A 353 -1.57 -27.08 0.35
N GLU A 354 -1.38 -25.94 -0.30
CA GLU A 354 -0.40 -25.70 -1.37
C GLU A 354 0.76 -24.78 -0.94
N THR A 355 0.94 -24.50 0.36
CA THR A 355 1.93 -23.54 0.94
C THR A 355 1.87 -22.10 0.43
N HIS A 356 0.84 -21.71 -0.30
CA HIS A 356 0.70 -20.34 -0.80
C HIS A 356 0.31 -19.34 0.29
N LEU A 357 -0.29 -19.82 1.38
CA LEU A 357 -0.58 -19.02 2.57
C LEU A 357 0.28 -19.48 3.74
N SER A 358 0.99 -18.55 4.38
CA SER A 358 1.64 -18.84 5.67
C SER A 358 0.59 -19.16 6.74
N PRO A 359 0.90 -19.99 7.76
CA PRO A 359 -0.01 -20.27 8.87
C PRO A 359 -0.59 -19.03 9.54
N VAL A 360 0.23 -17.96 9.63
CA VAL A 360 -0.18 -16.68 10.21
C VAL A 360 -1.20 -15.97 9.31
N GLN A 361 -0.96 -15.89 7.99
CA GLN A 361 -1.89 -15.28 7.04
C GLN A 361 -3.22 -16.05 6.98
N PHE A 362 -3.16 -17.38 6.91
CA PHE A 362 -4.34 -18.24 6.95
C PHE A 362 -5.17 -17.97 8.20
N ARG A 363 -4.53 -17.99 9.38
CA ARG A 363 -5.21 -17.73 10.66
C ARG A 363 -5.90 -16.37 10.65
N LEU A 364 -5.20 -15.30 10.27
CA LEU A 364 -5.75 -13.94 10.24
C LEU A 364 -6.94 -13.82 9.28
N ALA A 365 -6.81 -14.39 8.07
CA ALA A 365 -7.88 -14.36 7.08
C ALA A 365 -9.11 -15.15 7.55
N TYR A 366 -8.89 -16.34 8.11
CA TYR A 366 -9.96 -17.22 8.58
C TYR A 366 -10.68 -16.65 9.81
N THR A 367 -9.95 -16.10 10.78
CA THR A 367 -10.56 -15.45 11.95
C THR A 367 -11.37 -14.23 11.53
N SER A 368 -10.85 -13.41 10.62
CA SER A 368 -11.56 -12.24 10.08
C SER A 368 -12.84 -12.63 9.34
N LEU A 369 -12.80 -13.73 8.59
CA LEU A 369 -13.99 -14.28 7.92
C LEU A 369 -15.07 -14.71 8.92
N VAL A 370 -14.70 -15.48 9.95
CA VAL A 370 -15.64 -15.93 10.98
C VAL A 370 -16.24 -14.75 11.74
N GLN A 371 -15.41 -13.76 12.11
CA GLN A 371 -15.85 -12.52 12.76
C GLN A 371 -16.86 -11.77 11.90
N THR A 372 -16.56 -11.65 10.61
CA THR A 372 -17.39 -10.95 9.66
C THR A 372 -18.73 -11.65 9.49
N CYS A 373 -18.73 -12.99 9.31
CA CYS A 373 -19.95 -13.78 9.24
C CYS A 373 -20.80 -13.65 10.51
N ALA A 374 -20.16 -13.71 11.68
CA ALA A 374 -20.81 -13.57 12.98
C ALA A 374 -21.46 -12.19 13.19
N SER A 375 -20.91 -11.16 12.54
CA SER A 375 -21.34 -9.76 12.66
C SER A 375 -22.32 -9.34 11.55
N LEU A 376 -22.70 -10.25 10.64
CA LEU A 376 -23.61 -9.93 9.54
C LEU A 376 -24.97 -9.44 10.08
N PRO A 377 -25.48 -8.31 9.57
CA PRO A 377 -26.78 -7.79 9.97
C PRO A 377 -27.91 -8.75 9.55
N PRO A 378 -29.11 -8.63 10.14
CA PRO A 378 -30.27 -9.37 9.66
C PRO A 378 -30.46 -9.10 8.19
N SER A 379 -30.48 -10.14 7.36
CA SER A 379 -31.18 -10.03 6.09
C SER A 379 -32.58 -9.55 6.42
N LEU A 380 -33.03 -8.51 5.71
CA LEU A 380 -34.37 -7.95 5.89
C LEU A 380 -35.36 -9.12 5.92
N PRO A 381 -36.25 -9.18 6.93
CA PRO A 381 -37.19 -10.27 7.05
C PRO A 381 -37.92 -10.40 5.71
N SER A 382 -37.81 -11.57 5.09
CA SER A 382 -38.70 -11.94 3.99
C SER A 382 -40.12 -11.58 4.45
N PRO A 383 -40.95 -10.91 3.62
CA PRO A 383 -42.19 -10.24 4.04
C PRO A 383 -43.32 -11.17 4.54
N SER A 384 -43.00 -12.34 5.06
CA SER A 384 -43.94 -13.31 5.61
C SER A 384 -43.80 -13.40 7.13
N VAL A 385 -44.88 -12.96 7.79
CA VAL A 385 -45.27 -13.18 9.21
C VAL A 385 -44.76 -12.16 10.23
N SER A 386 -45.68 -11.25 10.57
CA SER A 386 -45.56 -10.21 11.59
C SER A 386 -45.49 -10.79 13.02
N SER A 387 -44.32 -10.83 13.63
CA SER A 387 -44.16 -11.09 15.07
C SER A 387 -43.54 -9.86 15.76
N LEU A 388 -44.35 -9.16 16.56
CA LEU A 388 -44.06 -7.89 17.24
C LEU A 388 -43.19 -8.02 18.51
N SER A 389 -42.24 -8.97 18.58
CA SER A 389 -41.40 -9.13 19.78
C SER A 389 -40.22 -8.15 19.76
N ASN A 390 -40.28 -7.20 20.69
CA ASN A 390 -39.36 -6.08 20.90
C ASN A 390 -38.07 -6.50 21.65
N GLU A 391 -37.48 -7.65 21.30
CA GLU A 391 -36.23 -8.12 21.89
C GLU A 391 -35.03 -7.45 21.21
N GLY A 392 -33.96 -7.20 21.98
CA GLY A 392 -32.83 -6.34 21.65
C GLY A 392 -32.03 -6.71 20.39
N PRO A 393 -30.85 -6.09 20.16
CA PRO A 393 -30.00 -6.36 19.00
C PRO A 393 -29.43 -7.79 19.03
N THR A 394 -30.26 -8.78 18.77
CA THR A 394 -29.88 -10.19 18.71
C THR A 394 -29.27 -10.46 17.34
N THR A 395 -28.03 -10.94 17.36
CA THR A 395 -27.33 -11.51 16.20
C THR A 395 -28.20 -12.51 15.45
N THR A 396 -28.14 -12.45 14.12
CA THR A 396 -29.13 -13.11 13.26
C THR A 396 -28.85 -14.58 13.07
N PRO A 397 -29.90 -15.39 12.86
CA PRO A 397 -29.72 -16.82 12.65
C PRO A 397 -28.83 -17.10 11.42
N GLU A 398 -28.90 -16.27 10.38
CA GLU A 398 -28.11 -16.44 9.15
C GLU A 398 -26.61 -16.18 9.38
N GLY A 399 -26.24 -15.05 10.01
CA GLY A 399 -24.84 -14.76 10.32
C GLY A 399 -24.21 -15.81 11.23
N LYS A 400 -24.98 -16.27 12.24
CA LYS A 400 -24.59 -17.39 13.11
C LYS A 400 -24.40 -18.69 12.33
N ALA A 401 -25.32 -19.01 11.40
CA ALA A 401 -25.23 -20.21 10.59
C ALA A 401 -23.99 -20.20 9.69
N LEU A 402 -23.66 -19.06 9.08
CA LEU A 402 -22.45 -18.90 8.27
C LEU A 402 -21.17 -18.99 9.12
N ALA A 403 -21.12 -18.32 10.28
CA ALA A 403 -19.99 -18.43 11.19
C ALA A 403 -19.78 -19.88 11.67
N TRP A 404 -20.87 -20.59 11.97
CA TRP A 404 -20.83 -22.00 12.32
C TRP A 404 -20.36 -22.87 11.15
N PHE A 405 -20.84 -22.59 9.94
CA PHE A 405 -20.39 -23.28 8.73
C PHE A 405 -18.87 -23.15 8.55
N CYS A 406 -18.29 -21.96 8.76
CA CYS A 406 -16.84 -21.77 8.77
C CYS A 406 -16.17 -22.68 9.81
N VAL A 407 -16.61 -22.65 11.07
CA VAL A 407 -16.06 -23.51 12.13
C VAL A 407 -16.14 -24.99 11.73
N GLN A 408 -17.28 -25.43 11.19
CA GLN A 408 -17.50 -26.81 10.76
C GLN A 408 -16.56 -27.23 9.61
N GLN A 409 -16.27 -26.35 8.65
CA GLN A 409 -15.31 -26.63 7.58
C GLN A 409 -13.89 -26.79 8.12
N LEU A 410 -13.49 -25.95 9.07
CA LEU A 410 -12.18 -26.07 9.74
C LEU A 410 -12.06 -27.40 10.51
N LEU A 411 -13.10 -27.76 11.26
CA LEU A 411 -13.15 -29.04 12.00
C LEU A 411 -13.15 -30.24 11.05
N SER A 412 -13.81 -30.15 9.91
CA SER A 412 -13.83 -31.20 8.88
C SER A 412 -12.43 -31.37 8.27
N ALA A 413 -11.74 -30.27 7.93
CA ALA A 413 -10.37 -30.33 7.44
C ALA A 413 -9.40 -30.96 8.46
N LEU A 414 -9.53 -30.60 9.75
CA LEU A 414 -8.75 -31.22 10.83
C LEU A 414 -9.03 -32.71 10.96
N ARG A 415 -10.30 -33.10 10.90
CA ARG A 415 -10.73 -34.51 10.95
C ARG A 415 -10.11 -35.29 9.80
N ASP A 416 -10.25 -34.79 8.58
CA ASP A 416 -9.80 -35.49 7.39
C ASP A 416 -8.27 -35.68 7.41
N LEU A 417 -7.50 -34.66 7.81
CA LEU A 417 -6.05 -34.78 8.01
C LEU A 417 -5.64 -35.72 9.15
N THR A 418 -6.44 -35.81 10.22
CA THR A 418 -6.15 -36.71 11.36
C THR A 418 -6.34 -38.18 10.99
N PHE A 419 -7.23 -38.50 10.05
CA PHE A 419 -7.52 -39.87 9.63
C PHE A 419 -6.78 -40.31 8.36
N LEU A 420 -6.05 -39.42 7.70
CA LEU A 420 -5.22 -39.83 6.57
C LEU A 420 -4.15 -40.83 7.06
N PRO A 421 -4.04 -42.01 6.43
CA PRO A 421 -3.02 -42.97 6.79
C PRO A 421 -1.66 -42.30 6.57
N LYS A 422 -0.81 -42.34 7.61
CA LYS A 422 0.59 -41.88 7.56
C LYS A 422 1.34 -42.66 6.47
N ARG A 423 1.22 -42.23 5.22
CA ARG A 423 2.05 -42.69 4.11
C ARG A 423 3.38 -41.94 4.22
N GLU A 424 4.44 -42.53 3.70
CA GLU A 424 5.84 -42.10 3.83
C GLU A 424 6.17 -40.71 3.20
N LEU A 425 5.18 -39.90 2.82
CA LEU A 425 5.36 -38.57 2.25
C LEU A 425 5.31 -37.49 3.35
N ASP A 426 6.31 -36.60 3.32
CA ASP A 426 6.52 -35.38 4.12
C ASP A 426 5.69 -35.21 5.41
N TYR A 427 6.02 -36.02 6.42
CA TYR A 427 5.46 -35.94 7.77
C TYR A 427 5.57 -34.52 8.37
N GLU A 428 6.65 -33.81 8.08
CA GLU A 428 6.87 -32.44 8.55
C GLU A 428 5.85 -31.46 7.96
N TYR A 429 5.53 -31.61 6.69
CA TYR A 429 4.59 -30.74 5.99
C TYR A 429 3.15 -30.92 6.47
N GLU A 430 2.72 -32.17 6.66
CA GLU A 430 1.38 -32.46 7.22
C GLU A 430 1.25 -31.93 8.66
N ASN A 431 2.32 -32.04 9.46
CA ASN A 431 2.32 -31.50 10.82
C ASN A 431 2.21 -29.98 10.85
N GLU A 432 2.88 -29.25 9.95
CA GLU A 432 2.77 -27.79 9.88
C GLU A 432 1.33 -27.37 9.55
N LYS A 433 0.68 -28.03 8.58
CA LYS A 433 -0.73 -27.77 8.24
C LYS A 433 -1.66 -28.05 9.40
N VAL A 434 -1.52 -29.22 10.04
CA VAL A 434 -2.35 -29.59 11.19
C VAL A 434 -2.13 -28.60 12.33
N SER A 435 -0.90 -28.13 12.55
CA SER A 435 -0.60 -27.08 13.53
C SER A 435 -1.31 -25.78 13.17
N ALA A 436 -1.21 -25.32 11.91
CA ALA A 436 -1.86 -24.10 11.45
C ALA A 436 -3.39 -24.13 11.64
N LEU A 437 -4.03 -25.27 11.33
CA LEU A 437 -5.46 -25.46 11.52
C LEU A 437 -5.86 -25.48 13.00
N ARG A 438 -5.07 -26.15 13.87
CA ARG A 438 -5.28 -26.19 15.32
C ARG A 438 -5.13 -24.80 15.94
N GLU A 439 -4.08 -24.07 15.57
CA GLU A 439 -3.86 -22.69 16.02
C GLU A 439 -4.97 -21.76 15.56
N THR A 440 -5.47 -21.95 14.34
CA THR A 440 -6.62 -21.20 13.83
C THR A 440 -7.87 -21.51 14.63
N LEU A 441 -8.15 -22.79 14.92
CA LEU A 441 -9.30 -23.19 15.74
C LEU A 441 -9.25 -22.56 17.14
N VAL A 442 -8.07 -22.54 17.77
CA VAL A 442 -7.88 -21.82 19.04
C VAL A 442 -8.16 -20.34 18.86
N ALA A 443 -7.63 -19.70 17.83
CA ALA A 443 -7.83 -18.27 17.56
C ALA A 443 -9.28 -17.88 17.23
N LEU A 444 -10.17 -18.83 16.93
CA LEU A 444 -11.60 -18.57 16.75
C LEU A 444 -12.36 -18.40 18.08
N VAL A 445 -11.86 -18.93 19.19
CA VAL A 445 -12.54 -18.89 20.50
C VAL A 445 -13.01 -17.49 20.95
N PRO A 446 -12.23 -16.39 20.82
CA PRO A 446 -12.67 -15.07 21.25
C PRO A 446 -13.54 -14.36 20.20
N VAL A 447 -13.63 -14.90 18.99
CA VAL A 447 -14.28 -14.27 17.83
C VAL A 447 -15.69 -14.83 17.60
N VAL A 448 -15.94 -16.08 18.00
CA VAL A 448 -17.24 -16.72 17.78
C VAL A 448 -18.33 -16.13 18.70
N PRO A 449 -19.58 -16.03 18.22
CA PRO A 449 -20.72 -15.67 19.06
C PRO A 449 -20.86 -16.60 20.28
N PRO A 450 -21.42 -16.11 21.41
CA PRO A 450 -21.64 -16.90 22.62
C PRO A 450 -22.34 -18.25 22.35
N SER A 451 -23.34 -18.26 21.45
CA SER A 451 -24.08 -19.47 21.09
C SER A 451 -23.24 -20.56 20.40
N LEU A 452 -22.11 -20.20 19.78
CA LEU A 452 -21.21 -21.12 19.08
C LEU A 452 -19.97 -21.47 19.90
N LEU A 453 -19.75 -20.79 21.03
CA LEU A 453 -18.60 -21.01 21.89
C LEU A 453 -18.51 -22.46 22.40
N PRO A 454 -19.58 -23.10 22.92
CA PRO A 454 -19.49 -24.47 23.44
C PRO A 454 -18.99 -25.48 22.41
N HIS A 455 -19.50 -25.37 21.18
CA HIS A 455 -19.15 -26.26 20.08
C HIS A 455 -17.72 -26.01 19.59
N THR A 456 -17.30 -24.75 19.55
CA THR A 456 -15.90 -24.39 19.22
C THR A 456 -14.93 -24.95 20.26
N LEU A 457 -15.27 -24.82 21.56
CA LEU A 457 -14.49 -25.37 22.66
C LEU A 457 -14.44 -26.91 22.65
N GLU A 458 -15.54 -27.59 22.32
CA GLU A 458 -15.52 -29.03 22.09
C GLU A 458 -14.55 -29.42 20.98
N GLY A 459 -14.55 -28.68 19.86
CA GLY A 459 -13.57 -28.83 18.79
C GLY A 459 -12.13 -28.67 19.29
N VAL A 460 -11.85 -27.65 20.12
CA VAL A 460 -10.53 -27.46 20.74
C VAL A 460 -10.16 -28.65 21.64
N GLU A 461 -11.09 -29.16 22.45
CA GLU A 461 -10.82 -30.36 23.26
C GLU A 461 -10.47 -31.57 22.40
N VAL A 462 -11.25 -31.81 21.34
CA VAL A 462 -11.09 -32.98 20.46
C VAL A 462 -9.80 -32.91 19.65
N TYR A 463 -9.52 -31.78 18.99
CA TYR A 463 -8.45 -31.71 18.00
C TYR A 463 -7.15 -31.08 18.50
N VAL A 464 -7.18 -30.32 19.60
CA VAL A 464 -5.99 -29.67 20.16
C VAL A 464 -5.53 -30.37 21.44
N LEU A 465 -6.45 -30.66 22.36
CA LEU A 465 -6.08 -31.14 23.70
C LEU A 465 -6.00 -32.67 23.83
N ARG A 466 -6.85 -33.45 23.15
CA ARG A 466 -6.75 -34.93 23.17
C ARG A 466 -5.43 -35.47 22.62
N PRO A 467 -4.84 -34.92 21.52
CA PRO A 467 -3.53 -35.35 21.06
C PRO A 467 -2.44 -35.24 22.13
N LEU A 468 -2.57 -34.30 23.08
CA LEU A 468 -1.63 -34.14 24.19
C LEU A 468 -1.77 -35.23 25.27
N ARG A 469 -2.90 -35.95 25.33
CA ARG A 469 -3.14 -37.01 26.32
C ARG A 469 -2.57 -38.37 25.90
N HIS A 470 -2.49 -38.59 24.60
CA HIS A 470 -2.07 -39.87 24.02
C HIS A 470 -0.98 -39.59 23.00
N PRO A 471 0.28 -39.35 23.44
CA PRO A 471 1.40 -39.35 22.52
C PRO A 471 1.34 -40.68 21.75
N THR A 472 1.33 -40.58 20.41
CA THR A 472 1.23 -41.74 19.51
C THR A 472 2.11 -42.86 20.01
N HIS A 473 1.51 -44.04 20.24
CA HIS A 473 2.13 -45.17 20.92
C HIS A 473 3.61 -45.30 20.57
N PRO A 474 4.53 -45.11 21.55
CA PRO A 474 5.93 -45.41 21.35
C PRO A 474 6.04 -46.87 20.92
N THR A 475 6.90 -47.12 19.94
CA THR A 475 7.24 -48.47 19.50
C THR A 475 7.60 -49.32 20.72
N HIS A 476 7.21 -50.61 20.79
CA HIS A 476 7.39 -51.45 21.99
C HIS A 476 8.81 -51.45 22.59
N ALA A 477 9.84 -51.08 21.82
CA ALA A 477 11.22 -50.92 22.29
C ALA A 477 11.48 -49.65 23.11
N GLU A 478 10.65 -48.61 23.02
CA GLU A 478 10.79 -47.31 23.73
C GLU A 478 9.94 -47.24 25.00
N GLN A 479 9.03 -48.20 25.22
CA GLN A 479 8.11 -48.21 26.38
C GLN A 479 8.84 -48.43 27.72
N GLU A 480 9.90 -49.24 27.77
CA GLU A 480 10.60 -49.53 29.02
C GLU A 480 11.54 -48.41 29.48
N GLN A 481 12.02 -47.56 28.56
CA GLN A 481 12.80 -46.36 28.92
C GLN A 481 11.90 -45.15 29.24
N GLN A 482 10.73 -45.02 28.58
CA GLN A 482 9.81 -43.91 28.85
C GLN A 482 9.07 -44.01 30.19
N GLU A 483 8.86 -45.19 30.78
CA GLU A 483 8.18 -45.27 32.09
C GLU A 483 9.00 -44.65 33.24
N GLN A 484 10.32 -44.55 33.12
CA GLN A 484 11.17 -43.85 34.10
C GLN A 484 11.32 -42.36 33.82
N GLU A 485 11.29 -41.93 32.56
CA GLU A 485 11.30 -40.51 32.16
C GLU A 485 9.90 -39.86 32.16
N GLN A 486 8.80 -40.60 32.21
CA GLN A 486 7.42 -40.04 32.22
C GLN A 486 7.05 -39.32 33.53
N LYS A 487 7.85 -39.43 34.59
CA LYS A 487 7.76 -38.52 35.75
C LYS A 487 8.43 -37.16 35.50
N GLN A 488 9.18 -37.03 34.42
CA GLN A 488 9.99 -35.87 34.11
C GLN A 488 9.30 -35.04 33.04
N GLU A 489 8.70 -33.93 33.52
CA GLU A 489 8.32 -32.73 32.78
C GLU A 489 7.68 -32.95 31.40
N ARG A 490 6.35 -32.79 31.31
CA ARG A 490 5.65 -32.61 30.04
C ARG A 490 6.43 -31.69 29.11
N SER A 491 6.42 -32.04 27.82
CA SER A 491 7.07 -31.26 26.77
C SER A 491 6.79 -29.76 26.95
N PRO A 492 7.81 -28.88 26.88
CA PRO A 492 7.61 -27.44 26.96
C PRO A 492 6.60 -26.91 25.93
N SER A 493 6.40 -27.65 24.83
CA SER A 493 5.39 -27.37 23.81
C SER A 493 3.96 -27.47 24.36
N ASP A 494 3.64 -28.51 25.12
CA ASP A 494 2.28 -28.74 25.66
C ASP A 494 1.88 -27.62 26.63
N ARG A 495 2.83 -27.19 27.47
CA ARG A 495 2.65 -26.05 28.38
C ARG A 495 2.43 -24.76 27.59
N GLN A 496 3.12 -24.58 26.47
CA GLN A 496 2.94 -23.40 25.61
C GLN A 496 1.55 -23.38 24.95
N VAL A 497 1.03 -24.53 24.52
CA VAL A 497 -0.33 -24.65 23.98
C VAL A 497 -1.36 -24.25 25.02
N LEU A 498 -1.25 -24.74 26.26
CA LEU A 498 -2.17 -24.40 27.35
C LEU A 498 -2.09 -22.92 27.75
N LYS A 499 -0.89 -22.35 27.80
CA LYS A 499 -0.70 -20.91 28.03
C LYS A 499 -1.35 -20.06 26.94
N THR A 500 -1.17 -20.46 25.68
CA THR A 500 -1.76 -19.78 24.53
C THR A 500 -3.29 -19.88 24.58
N LEU A 501 -3.82 -21.07 24.85
CA LEU A 501 -5.26 -21.29 25.00
C LEU A 501 -5.85 -20.45 26.15
N PHE A 502 -5.18 -20.39 27.30
CA PHE A 502 -5.61 -19.56 28.42
C PHE A 502 -5.63 -18.07 28.07
N ALA A 503 -4.59 -17.57 27.38
CA ALA A 503 -4.54 -16.18 26.93
C ALA A 503 -5.71 -15.86 25.99
N VAL A 504 -6.03 -16.77 25.07
CA VAL A 504 -7.15 -16.63 24.14
C VAL A 504 -8.51 -16.67 24.87
N ILE A 505 -8.68 -17.55 25.86
CA ILE A 505 -9.90 -17.62 26.68
C ILE A 505 -10.12 -16.33 27.48
N ARG A 506 -9.04 -15.69 27.96
CA ARG A 506 -9.13 -14.38 28.61
C ARG A 506 -9.57 -13.27 27.67
N ALA A 507 -9.30 -13.40 26.38
CA ALA A 507 -9.72 -12.43 25.36
C ALA A 507 -11.20 -12.58 24.96
N VAL A 508 -11.89 -13.63 25.42
CA VAL A 508 -13.34 -13.78 25.21
C VAL A 508 -14.09 -12.63 25.88
N GLY A 509 -15.10 -12.11 25.19
CA GLY A 509 -15.97 -11.05 25.69
C GLY A 509 -16.65 -11.40 27.02
N GLU A 510 -16.99 -10.38 27.82
CA GLU A 510 -17.53 -10.55 29.19
C GLU A 510 -18.72 -11.52 29.24
N GLU A 511 -19.60 -11.47 28.24
CA GLU A 511 -20.82 -12.28 28.17
C GLU A 511 -20.56 -13.79 28.19
N SER A 512 -19.48 -14.24 27.55
CA SER A 512 -19.14 -15.66 27.43
C SER A 512 -17.91 -16.07 28.23
N ARG A 513 -17.24 -15.11 28.90
CA ARG A 513 -15.98 -15.37 29.61
C ARG A 513 -16.15 -16.38 30.75
N GLY A 514 -17.25 -16.30 31.50
CA GLY A 514 -17.54 -17.23 32.59
C GLY A 514 -17.65 -18.68 32.12
N GLU A 515 -18.32 -18.89 30.99
CA GLU A 515 -18.45 -20.21 30.36
C GLU A 515 -17.10 -20.72 29.84
N ALA A 516 -16.34 -19.89 29.13
CA ALA A 516 -15.02 -20.25 28.61
C ALA A 516 -14.02 -20.62 29.72
N LEU A 517 -13.99 -19.83 30.81
CA LEU A 517 -13.14 -20.11 31.97
C LEU A 517 -13.58 -21.37 32.72
N GLY A 518 -14.89 -21.56 32.90
CA GLY A 518 -15.45 -22.78 33.49
C GLY A 518 -15.06 -24.04 32.72
N TRP A 519 -15.17 -23.99 31.39
CA TRP A 519 -14.71 -25.06 30.52
C TRP A 519 -13.20 -25.32 30.66
N PHE A 520 -12.37 -24.27 30.65
CA PHE A 520 -10.92 -24.39 30.77
C PHE A 520 -10.50 -25.04 32.10
N LEU A 521 -11.09 -24.60 33.22
CA LEU A 521 -10.85 -25.20 34.53
C LEU A 521 -11.21 -26.69 34.55
N GLY A 522 -12.32 -27.06 33.88
CA GLY A 522 -12.71 -28.46 33.70
C GLY A 522 -11.67 -29.26 32.90
N VAL A 523 -11.12 -28.69 31.84
CA VAL A 523 -10.04 -29.29 31.03
C VAL A 523 -8.78 -29.49 31.87
N VAL A 524 -8.32 -28.45 32.58
CA VAL A 524 -7.11 -28.50 33.43
C VAL A 524 -7.27 -29.58 34.50
N GLN A 525 -8.46 -29.70 35.10
CA GLN A 525 -8.78 -30.76 36.04
C GLN A 525 -8.73 -32.15 35.40
N ARG A 526 -9.34 -32.35 34.21
CA ARG A 526 -9.29 -33.63 33.48
C ARG A 526 -7.87 -34.01 33.05
N LEU A 527 -7.01 -33.02 32.79
CA LEU A 527 -5.61 -33.24 32.43
C LEU A 527 -4.69 -33.49 33.64
N GLY A 528 -5.20 -33.43 34.88
CA GLY A 528 -4.40 -33.66 36.09
C GLY A 528 -3.37 -32.55 36.38
N LEU A 529 -3.58 -31.34 35.86
CA LEU A 529 -2.66 -30.21 35.98
C LEU A 529 -2.92 -29.42 37.27
N GLY A 530 -2.56 -30.02 38.42
CA GLY A 530 -2.81 -29.46 39.74
C GLY A 530 -2.17 -28.08 39.96
N GLU A 531 -0.92 -27.89 39.53
CA GLU A 531 -0.19 -26.62 39.72
C GLU A 531 -0.75 -25.49 38.85
N GLU A 532 -1.03 -25.76 37.58
CA GLU A 532 -1.61 -24.75 36.67
C GLU A 532 -3.02 -24.33 37.11
N LYS A 533 -3.77 -25.22 37.76
CA LYS A 533 -5.08 -24.89 38.34
C LYS A 533 -4.97 -23.81 39.41
N GLU A 534 -3.93 -23.83 40.25
CA GLU A 534 -3.72 -22.79 41.27
C GLU A 534 -3.27 -21.48 40.64
N GLU A 535 -2.38 -21.52 39.64
CA GLU A 535 -1.96 -20.32 38.90
C GLU A 535 -3.14 -19.65 38.18
N VAL A 536 -3.98 -20.43 37.51
CA VAL A 536 -5.18 -19.93 36.82
C VAL A 536 -6.15 -19.32 37.83
N ARG A 537 -6.41 -19.98 38.96
CA ARG A 537 -7.24 -19.44 40.05
C ARG A 537 -6.69 -18.16 40.65
N ALA A 538 -5.37 -18.00 40.71
CA ALA A 538 -4.74 -16.78 41.22
C ALA A 538 -4.80 -15.60 40.22
N ARG A 539 -4.94 -15.89 38.92
CA ARG A 539 -5.02 -14.89 37.84
C ARG A 539 -6.45 -14.52 37.44
N MET A 540 -7.44 -15.31 37.86
CA MET A 540 -8.87 -15.00 37.81
C MET A 540 -9.24 -14.11 38.99
#